data_AF-A0A518IIF8-F1
#
_entry.id   AF-A0A518IIF8-F1
#
_cell.length_a   1.000
_cell.length_b   1.000
_cell.length_c   1.000
_cell.angle_alpha   90.00
_cell.angle_beta   90.00
_cell.angle_gamma   90.00
#
_symmetry.space_group_name_H-M   'P 1'
#
loop_
_entity.id
_entity.type
_entity.pdbx_description
1 polymer ?
#
loop_
_entity_poly.entity_id
_entity_poly.type
_entity_poly.pdbx_seq_one_letter_code
_entity_poly.pdbx_strand_id
1 'polypeptide(L)'
;MRQFCFNSLGMLLTLCSLASHAWALGEEDFGNKPLNAANFRDWPGIMPVVNHQSRIYHRWINGNEHCFYHGDTETLNDVLQKFAATEEKVHEVVLRPGPAKVSSFRKTQTMDFNWSLHLVGGIARAMSQKDQGSLIWNKHPILTVYVGGAIQLDKIKIPQGINLLQLADLEQRYSQGLTSTDTTVRGWSTGQLAKLDPYSKPSLEAIAKLLQDKEIWVRRNAAGALATFGKQAEPALPALRDALNTNDEQLQTRIQETIKTIEKAPDRSTEEKQHRQTLDKISQFCKSQKKD
;
A
#
# COMPACT_ATOMS: atom_id res chain seq x y z
N MET A 1 32.50 -2.89 73.82
CA MET A 1 32.24 -3.62 72.55
C MET A 1 31.44 -2.66 71.66
N ARG A 2 32.12 -1.96 70.75
CA ARG A 2 32.26 -2.24 69.30
C ARG A 2 31.05 -1.78 68.46
N GLN A 3 31.34 -0.74 67.65
CA GLN A 3 30.93 -0.51 66.26
C GLN A 3 29.44 -0.43 65.90
N PHE A 4 28.96 0.79 65.63
CA PHE A 4 27.92 1.02 64.63
C PHE A 4 28.59 1.37 63.29
N CYS A 5 28.44 0.47 62.32
CA CYS A 5 28.94 0.61 60.96
C CYS A 5 28.06 1.55 60.13
N PHE A 6 28.73 2.42 59.36
CA PHE A 6 28.29 2.95 58.08
C PHE A 6 27.76 1.82 57.17
N ASN A 7 26.62 2.03 56.50
CA ASN A 7 26.40 1.75 55.07
C ASN A 7 24.91 1.68 54.72
N SER A 8 24.39 2.73 54.08
CA SER A 8 23.23 2.60 53.18
C SER A 8 23.07 3.87 52.32
N LEU A 9 24.14 4.25 51.60
CA LEU A 9 24.09 5.27 50.53
C LEU A 9 24.48 4.67 49.18
N GLY A 10 24.06 3.42 48.93
CA GLY A 10 24.48 2.63 47.77
C GLY A 10 23.34 1.93 47.03
N MET A 11 22.11 2.42 47.13
CA MET A 11 20.94 1.78 46.51
C MET A 11 19.97 2.79 45.89
N LEU A 12 20.49 3.79 45.16
CA LEU A 12 19.63 4.74 44.42
C LEU A 12 20.06 4.99 42.96
N LEU A 13 21.02 4.22 42.43
CA LEU A 13 21.57 4.42 41.07
C LEU A 13 21.34 3.24 40.10
N THR A 14 20.60 2.20 40.50
CA THR A 14 20.31 1.02 39.64
C THR A 14 18.92 1.03 38.98
N LEU A 15 18.12 2.08 39.18
CA LEU A 15 16.76 2.18 38.61
C LEU A 15 16.68 2.91 37.25
N CYS A 16 17.80 3.43 36.73
CA CYS A 16 17.82 4.15 35.44
C CYS A 16 18.37 3.33 34.26
N SER A 17 18.64 2.03 34.42
CA SER A 17 19.13 1.14 33.35
C SER A 17 18.11 0.11 32.86
N LEU A 18 16.83 0.23 33.24
CA LEU A 18 15.78 -0.45 32.51
C LEU A 18 15.77 0.15 31.10
N ALA A 19 16.34 -0.57 30.15
CA ALA A 19 16.20 -0.29 28.74
C ALA A 19 14.70 -0.13 28.47
N SER A 20 14.26 1.11 28.35
CA SER A 20 12.97 1.42 27.78
C SER A 20 13.00 0.76 26.42
N HIS A 21 12.17 -0.28 26.26
CA HIS A 21 11.96 -0.90 24.96
C HIS A 21 11.32 0.19 24.12
N ALA A 22 12.13 0.94 23.39
CA ALA A 22 11.63 1.82 22.36
C ALA A 22 11.14 0.88 21.26
N TRP A 23 9.84 0.58 21.27
CA TRP A 23 9.21 -0.09 20.15
C TRP A 23 9.38 0.86 18.97
N ALA A 24 10.21 0.49 18.00
CA ALA A 24 10.28 1.24 16.77
C ALA A 24 8.86 1.33 16.20
N LEU A 25 8.39 2.50 15.80
CA LEU A 25 7.09 2.66 15.13
C LEU A 25 7.18 2.34 13.62
N GLY A 26 8.37 1.91 13.18
CA GLY A 26 8.61 1.37 11.86
C GLY A 26 10.02 0.79 11.73
N GLU A 27 10.13 -0.28 10.96
CA GLU A 27 11.35 -1.04 10.69
C GLU A 27 11.47 -1.29 9.19
N GLU A 28 12.70 -1.41 8.69
CA GLU A 28 12.97 -1.81 7.31
C GLU A 28 14.22 -2.68 7.23
N ASP A 29 14.14 -3.71 6.37
CA ASP A 29 15.21 -4.65 6.09
C ASP A 29 15.44 -4.73 4.58
N PHE A 30 16.71 -4.71 4.18
CA PHE A 30 17.12 -4.86 2.78
C PHE A 30 17.61 -6.29 2.51
N GLY A 31 17.28 -6.83 1.34
CA GLY A 31 17.58 -8.19 0.94
C GLY A 31 16.60 -9.23 1.51
N ASN A 32 17.09 -10.45 1.68
CA ASN A 32 16.30 -11.64 2.01
C ASN A 32 16.66 -12.28 3.35
N LYS A 33 17.42 -11.58 4.23
CA LYS A 33 17.75 -12.10 5.57
C LYS A 33 16.46 -12.54 6.28
N PRO A 34 16.36 -13.79 6.78
CA PRO A 34 15.11 -14.30 7.34
C PRO A 34 14.55 -13.41 8.45
N LEU A 35 13.29 -13.02 8.32
CA LEU A 35 12.53 -12.37 9.39
C LEU A 35 12.11 -13.40 10.44
N ASN A 36 11.96 -12.92 11.67
CA ASN A 36 11.60 -13.76 12.81
C ASN A 36 10.13 -14.22 12.72
N ALA A 37 9.92 -15.53 12.66
CA ALA A 37 8.59 -16.15 12.60
C ALA A 37 7.68 -15.77 13.79
N ALA A 38 8.25 -15.37 14.93
CA ALA A 38 7.46 -14.92 16.08
C ALA A 38 6.62 -13.66 15.78
N ASN A 39 6.99 -12.85 14.79
CA ASN A 39 6.28 -11.63 14.42
C ASN A 39 5.09 -11.88 13.46
N PHE A 40 4.97 -13.10 12.91
CA PHE A 40 4.00 -13.45 11.86
C PHE A 40 2.99 -14.51 12.31
N ARG A 41 2.81 -14.70 13.63
CA ARG A 41 1.90 -15.71 14.21
C ARG A 41 0.44 -15.53 13.80
N ASP A 42 0.06 -14.33 13.42
CA ASP A 42 -1.28 -13.99 12.98
C ASP A 42 -1.64 -14.59 11.60
N TRP A 43 -0.66 -15.11 10.86
CA TRP A 43 -0.84 -15.71 9.53
C TRP A 43 -0.13 -17.07 9.45
N PRO A 44 -0.74 -18.14 9.98
CA PRO A 44 -0.13 -19.47 9.99
C PRO A 44 0.25 -19.94 8.57
N GLY A 45 1.47 -20.46 8.43
CA GLY A 45 2.01 -20.89 7.14
C GLY A 45 2.56 -19.78 6.25
N ILE A 46 2.53 -18.49 6.63
CA ILE A 46 2.97 -17.39 5.74
C ILE A 46 4.49 -17.31 5.53
N MET A 47 5.28 -17.88 6.44
CA MET A 47 6.73 -17.70 6.48
C MET A 47 7.49 -18.12 5.19
N PRO A 48 7.11 -19.19 4.47
CA PRO A 48 7.72 -19.51 3.17
C PRO A 48 7.54 -18.41 2.11
N VAL A 49 6.49 -17.58 2.21
CA VAL A 49 6.27 -16.43 1.34
C VAL A 49 7.07 -15.24 1.85
N VAL A 50 6.98 -14.91 3.15
CA VAL A 50 7.71 -13.78 3.78
C VAL A 50 9.22 -13.92 3.59
N ASN A 51 9.77 -15.10 3.89
CA ASN A 51 11.20 -15.39 3.80
C ASN A 51 11.60 -16.02 2.45
N HIS A 52 10.79 -15.85 1.40
CA HIS A 52 11.15 -16.34 0.08
C HIS A 52 12.47 -15.71 -0.39
N GLN A 53 13.32 -16.50 -1.06
CA GLN A 53 14.68 -16.10 -1.45
C GLN A 53 14.72 -14.88 -2.38
N SER A 54 13.63 -14.64 -3.11
CA SER A 54 13.48 -13.49 -4.01
C SER A 54 13.13 -12.18 -3.32
N ARG A 55 12.98 -12.16 -1.97
CA ARG A 55 12.68 -10.91 -1.24
C ARG A 55 13.87 -9.98 -1.35
N ILE A 56 13.62 -8.74 -1.75
CA ILE A 56 14.64 -7.70 -1.88
C ILE A 56 14.48 -6.61 -0.84
N TYR A 57 13.29 -6.46 -0.27
CA TYR A 57 12.99 -5.41 0.69
C TYR A 57 11.80 -5.79 1.55
N HIS A 58 11.86 -5.41 2.81
CA HIS A 58 10.75 -5.49 3.75
C HIS A 58 10.66 -4.19 4.53
N ARG A 59 9.43 -3.78 4.80
CA ARG A 59 9.15 -2.72 5.77
C ARG A 59 7.93 -3.08 6.59
N TRP A 60 7.97 -2.65 7.83
CA TRP A 60 6.87 -2.72 8.77
C TRP A 60 6.64 -1.34 9.38
N ILE A 61 5.38 -0.92 9.46
CA ILE A 61 5.00 0.34 10.12
C ILE A 61 3.72 0.11 10.90
N ASN A 62 3.77 0.12 12.24
CA ASN A 62 2.60 0.00 13.11
C ASN A 62 1.68 -1.21 12.81
N GLY A 63 2.22 -2.36 12.41
CA GLY A 63 1.43 -3.52 12.02
C GLY A 63 1.15 -3.64 10.52
N ASN A 64 1.55 -2.64 9.72
CA ASN A 64 1.39 -2.64 8.28
C ASN A 64 2.63 -3.21 7.59
N GLU A 65 2.60 -4.49 7.25
CA GLU A 65 3.71 -5.27 6.72
C GLU A 65 3.75 -5.25 5.19
N HIS A 66 4.88 -4.91 4.60
CA HIS A 66 5.10 -4.99 3.16
C HIS A 66 6.39 -5.73 2.85
N CYS A 67 6.31 -6.83 2.11
CA CYS A 67 7.47 -7.49 1.51
C CYS A 67 7.45 -7.26 0.00
N PHE A 68 8.62 -7.01 -0.59
CA PHE A 68 8.80 -6.75 -2.01
C PHE A 68 9.81 -7.74 -2.58
N TYR A 69 9.52 -8.24 -3.77
CA TYR A 69 10.24 -9.36 -4.36
C TYR A 69 10.60 -9.07 -5.81
N HIS A 70 11.74 -9.59 -6.23
CA HIS A 70 12.25 -9.46 -7.60
C HIS A 70 12.60 -10.84 -8.16
N GLY A 71 12.16 -11.13 -9.37
CA GLY A 71 12.42 -12.41 -10.02
C GLY A 71 11.63 -12.58 -11.31
N ASP A 72 11.69 -13.80 -11.85
CA ASP A 72 11.00 -14.19 -13.08
C ASP A 72 9.66 -14.91 -12.80
N THR A 73 9.04 -15.39 -13.87
CA THR A 73 7.72 -16.04 -13.79
C THR A 73 7.79 -17.42 -13.12
N GLU A 74 8.91 -18.13 -13.20
CA GLU A 74 9.08 -19.41 -12.52
C GLU A 74 9.16 -19.20 -11.00
N THR A 75 9.96 -18.23 -10.58
CA THR A 75 10.07 -17.80 -9.19
C THR A 75 8.72 -17.33 -8.64
N LEU A 76 7.98 -16.56 -9.42
CA LEU A 76 6.61 -16.14 -9.05
C LEU A 76 5.68 -17.34 -8.87
N ASN A 77 5.73 -18.34 -9.75
CA ASN A 77 4.88 -19.52 -9.65
C ASN A 77 5.16 -20.32 -8.37
N ASP A 78 6.43 -20.42 -7.93
CA ASP A 78 6.78 -21.02 -6.63
C ASP A 78 6.17 -20.23 -5.46
N VAL A 79 6.25 -18.89 -5.50
CA VAL A 79 5.64 -18.02 -4.49
C VAL A 79 4.12 -18.16 -4.45
N LEU A 80 3.45 -18.25 -5.60
CA LEU A 80 2.01 -18.45 -5.67
C LEU A 80 1.59 -19.78 -5.03
N GLN A 81 2.31 -20.87 -5.30
CA GLN A 81 2.06 -22.17 -4.68
C GLN A 81 2.23 -22.10 -3.16
N LYS A 82 3.31 -21.47 -2.67
CA LYS A 82 3.54 -21.25 -1.24
C LYS A 82 2.45 -20.40 -0.59
N PHE A 83 1.97 -19.38 -1.30
CA PHE A 83 0.89 -18.52 -0.81
C PHE A 83 -0.44 -19.28 -0.72
N ALA A 84 -0.80 -20.06 -1.74
CA ALA A 84 -2.00 -20.90 -1.73
C ALA A 84 -1.96 -22.00 -0.65
N ALA A 85 -0.77 -22.45 -0.26
CA ALA A 85 -0.58 -23.45 0.80
C ALA A 85 -0.66 -22.88 2.23
N THR A 86 -0.86 -21.56 2.40
CA THR A 86 -1.04 -20.96 3.73
C THR A 86 -2.40 -21.32 4.32
N GLU A 87 -2.55 -21.25 5.64
CA GLU A 87 -3.79 -21.60 6.35
C GLU A 87 -4.83 -20.45 6.33
N GLU A 88 -4.62 -19.43 5.50
CA GLU A 88 -5.56 -18.33 5.34
C GLU A 88 -6.87 -18.80 4.72
N LYS A 89 -7.98 -18.22 5.16
CA LYS A 89 -9.31 -18.54 4.62
C LYS A 89 -9.53 -17.97 3.22
N VAL A 90 -8.78 -16.93 2.87
CA VAL A 90 -8.93 -16.17 1.62
C VAL A 90 -7.55 -15.82 1.10
N HIS A 91 -7.27 -16.23 -0.14
CA HIS A 91 -6.02 -15.90 -0.83
C HIS A 91 -6.31 -14.98 -2.01
N GLU A 92 -6.15 -13.67 -1.83
CA GLU A 92 -6.31 -12.72 -2.93
C GLU A 92 -4.97 -12.49 -3.64
N VAL A 93 -4.96 -12.70 -4.96
CA VAL A 93 -3.83 -12.34 -5.83
C VAL A 93 -4.32 -11.28 -6.81
N VAL A 94 -3.63 -10.14 -6.85
CA VAL A 94 -3.99 -9.01 -7.71
C VAL A 94 -2.98 -8.92 -8.85
N LEU A 95 -3.45 -8.92 -10.09
CA LEU A 95 -2.61 -8.64 -11.25
C LEU A 95 -2.70 -7.15 -11.64
N ARG A 96 -1.55 -6.50 -11.81
CA ARG A 96 -1.42 -5.09 -12.21
C ARG A 96 -0.38 -4.93 -13.31
N PRO A 97 -0.46 -3.88 -14.14
CA PRO A 97 0.63 -3.55 -15.05
C PRO A 97 1.89 -3.14 -14.28
N GLY A 98 3.03 -3.73 -14.65
CA GLY A 98 4.37 -3.26 -14.27
C GLY A 98 4.92 -2.23 -15.27
N PRO A 99 6.17 -1.77 -15.06
CA PRO A 99 7.06 -2.08 -13.94
C PRO A 99 6.59 -1.42 -12.63
N ALA A 100 7.05 -1.94 -11.49
CA ALA A 100 6.80 -1.34 -10.18
C ALA A 100 8.09 -0.96 -9.46
N LYS A 101 8.02 0.14 -8.72
CA LYS A 101 9.15 0.66 -7.92
C LYS A 101 8.70 0.96 -6.50
N VAL A 102 9.58 0.72 -5.54
CA VAL A 102 9.37 1.09 -4.14
C VAL A 102 10.54 1.94 -3.66
N SER A 103 10.24 3.08 -3.04
CA SER A 103 11.22 3.83 -2.26
C SER A 103 11.27 3.27 -0.84
N SER A 104 12.48 3.16 -0.29
CA SER A 104 12.67 2.73 1.09
C SER A 104 12.00 3.70 2.06
N PHE A 105 11.70 3.22 3.28
CA PHE A 105 10.97 3.98 4.29
C PHE A 105 11.71 5.28 4.64
N ARG A 106 13.04 5.22 4.74
CA ARG A 106 13.91 6.38 4.95
C ARG A 106 14.27 7.15 3.68
N LYS A 107 13.69 6.77 2.53
CA LYS A 107 13.92 7.38 1.19
C LYS A 107 15.40 7.40 0.76
N THR A 108 16.15 6.40 1.20
CA THR A 108 17.57 6.22 0.89
C THR A 108 17.80 5.45 -0.41
N GLN A 109 16.85 4.60 -0.82
CA GLN A 109 16.98 3.73 -1.98
C GLN A 109 15.65 3.65 -2.74
N THR A 110 15.74 3.40 -4.05
CA THR A 110 14.58 3.02 -4.88
C THR A 110 14.91 1.70 -5.55
N MET A 111 13.98 0.74 -5.48
CA MET A 111 14.17 -0.63 -5.94
C MET A 111 13.04 -1.02 -6.89
N ASP A 112 13.40 -1.73 -7.95
CA ASP A 112 12.46 -2.31 -8.89
C ASP A 112 12.03 -3.70 -8.39
N PHE A 113 10.73 -3.99 -8.45
CA PHE A 113 10.17 -5.24 -7.94
C PHE A 113 9.05 -5.76 -8.85
N ASN A 114 8.78 -7.06 -8.76
CA ASN A 114 7.84 -7.75 -9.63
C ASN A 114 6.57 -8.20 -8.89
N TRP A 115 6.64 -8.43 -7.58
CA TRP A 115 5.46 -8.65 -6.75
C TRP A 115 5.69 -8.19 -5.31
N SER A 116 4.60 -7.99 -4.58
CA SER A 116 4.62 -7.64 -3.17
C SER A 116 3.60 -8.45 -2.38
N LEU A 117 3.91 -8.69 -1.12
CA LEU A 117 2.99 -9.24 -0.12
C LEU A 117 2.65 -8.14 0.87
N HIS A 118 1.37 -7.92 1.10
CA HIS A 118 0.85 -6.97 2.08
C HIS A 118 0.10 -7.71 3.19
N LEU A 119 0.51 -7.51 4.44
CA LEU A 119 -0.15 -8.09 5.63
C LEU A 119 -0.56 -6.96 6.59
N VAL A 120 -1.78 -7.04 7.12
CA VAL A 120 -2.31 -6.04 8.06
C VAL A 120 -2.50 -6.68 9.45
N GLY A 121 -1.58 -6.38 10.35
CA GLY A 121 -1.54 -6.83 11.75
C GLY A 121 -1.50 -5.66 12.73
N GLY A 122 -1.20 -5.94 14.00
CA GLY A 122 -0.91 -4.94 15.03
C GLY A 122 -1.92 -3.76 15.10
N ILE A 123 -1.39 -2.54 15.22
CA ILE A 123 -2.20 -1.31 15.31
C ILE A 123 -2.99 -1.08 14.02
N ALA A 124 -2.41 -1.35 12.84
CA ALA A 124 -3.09 -1.21 11.56
C ALA A 124 -4.36 -2.08 11.47
N ARG A 125 -4.33 -3.29 12.02
CA ARG A 125 -5.51 -4.17 12.12
C ARG A 125 -6.56 -3.62 13.08
N ALA A 126 -6.17 -3.07 14.22
CA ALA A 126 -7.11 -2.45 15.15
C ALA A 126 -7.77 -1.20 14.53
N MET A 127 -7.00 -0.38 13.81
CA MET A 127 -7.52 0.78 13.08
C MET A 127 -8.47 0.37 11.97
N SER A 128 -8.14 -0.67 11.21
CA SER A 128 -9.02 -1.14 10.14
C SER A 128 -10.38 -1.60 10.66
N GLN A 129 -10.47 -2.22 11.83
CA GLN A 129 -11.75 -2.59 12.43
C GLN A 129 -12.61 -1.37 12.79
N LYS A 130 -11.99 -0.28 13.22
CA LYS A 130 -12.67 0.97 13.59
C LYS A 130 -13.19 1.74 12.37
N ASP A 131 -12.39 1.78 11.30
CA ASP A 131 -12.66 2.60 10.11
C ASP A 131 -13.48 1.85 9.04
N GLN A 132 -14.38 0.92 9.43
CA GLN A 132 -15.13 0.04 8.50
C GLN A 132 -14.22 -0.60 7.42
N GLY A 133 -13.05 -1.07 7.85
CA GLY A 133 -11.82 -1.10 7.06
C GLY A 133 -11.78 -1.94 5.81
N SER A 134 -12.82 -2.66 5.38
CA SER A 134 -12.81 -3.33 4.06
C SER A 134 -12.69 -2.36 2.88
N LEU A 135 -13.06 -1.09 3.05
CA LEU A 135 -13.06 -0.11 1.96
C LEU A 135 -11.68 0.51 1.72
N ILE A 136 -10.78 0.45 2.71
CA ILE A 136 -9.46 1.10 2.65
C ILE A 136 -8.30 0.20 3.11
N TRP A 137 -8.58 -0.85 3.87
CA TRP A 137 -7.62 -1.82 4.38
C TRP A 137 -7.93 -3.23 3.87
N ASN A 138 -6.87 -4.00 3.64
CA ASN A 138 -7.03 -5.40 3.28
C ASN A 138 -7.31 -6.21 4.56
N LYS A 139 -8.36 -7.04 4.53
CA LYS A 139 -8.72 -7.92 5.66
C LYS A 139 -7.88 -9.19 5.73
N HIS A 140 -7.29 -9.58 4.61
CA HIS A 140 -6.50 -10.79 4.43
C HIS A 140 -5.16 -10.44 3.76
N PRO A 141 -4.15 -11.32 3.86
CA PRO A 141 -2.95 -11.22 3.05
C PRO A 141 -3.29 -11.04 1.56
N ILE A 142 -2.65 -10.07 0.91
CA ILE A 142 -2.77 -9.88 -0.54
C ILE A 142 -1.40 -9.95 -1.18
N LEU A 143 -1.29 -10.80 -2.20
CA LEU A 143 -0.15 -10.81 -3.10
C LEU A 143 -0.48 -9.95 -4.34
N THR A 144 0.32 -8.93 -4.62
CA THR A 144 0.15 -8.09 -5.82
C THR A 144 1.27 -8.37 -6.80
N VAL A 145 0.94 -8.76 -8.03
CA VAL A 145 1.87 -9.11 -9.09
C VAL A 145 1.84 -8.04 -10.18
N TYR A 146 3.03 -7.60 -10.59
CA TYR A 146 3.22 -6.58 -11.62
C TYR A 146 3.70 -7.22 -12.92
N VAL A 147 2.77 -7.33 -13.86
CA VAL A 147 2.92 -8.01 -15.15
C VAL A 147 3.69 -7.13 -16.13
N GLY A 148 4.68 -7.71 -16.81
CA GLY A 148 5.60 -7.01 -17.70
C GLY A 148 7.06 -7.25 -17.33
N GLY A 149 7.98 -6.96 -18.26
CA GLY A 149 9.40 -7.26 -18.08
C GLY A 149 9.63 -8.76 -17.88
N ALA A 150 10.13 -9.14 -16.69
CA ALA A 150 10.43 -10.52 -16.32
C ALA A 150 9.17 -11.40 -16.05
N ILE A 151 8.00 -10.78 -15.89
CA ILE A 151 6.73 -11.48 -15.62
C ILE A 151 5.92 -11.64 -16.91
N GLN A 152 5.87 -12.88 -17.41
CA GLN A 152 5.17 -13.29 -18.62
C GLN A 152 3.78 -13.84 -18.25
N LEU A 153 2.73 -13.09 -18.60
CA LEU A 153 1.35 -13.35 -18.17
C LEU A 153 0.84 -14.75 -18.55
N ASP A 154 1.19 -15.22 -19.75
CA ASP A 154 0.80 -16.52 -20.31
C ASP A 154 1.46 -17.71 -19.59
N LYS A 155 2.52 -17.46 -18.81
CA LYS A 155 3.25 -18.48 -18.04
C LYS A 155 2.91 -18.50 -16.56
N ILE A 156 2.03 -17.60 -16.10
CA ILE A 156 1.57 -17.58 -14.72
C ILE A 156 0.64 -18.78 -14.50
N LYS A 157 0.96 -19.60 -13.50
CA LYS A 157 0.16 -20.75 -13.07
C LYS A 157 -0.59 -20.38 -11.81
N ILE A 158 -1.89 -20.16 -11.91
CA ILE A 158 -2.74 -19.82 -10.76
C ILE A 158 -3.09 -21.10 -10.00
N PRO A 159 -2.64 -21.28 -8.74
CA PRO A 159 -3.03 -22.43 -7.93
C PRO A 159 -4.52 -22.44 -7.62
N GLN A 160 -5.08 -23.63 -7.34
CA GLN A 160 -6.45 -23.76 -6.86
C GLN A 160 -6.64 -23.00 -5.53
N GLY A 161 -7.80 -22.37 -5.34
CA GLY A 161 -8.13 -21.61 -4.14
C GLY A 161 -7.69 -20.14 -4.17
N ILE A 162 -6.92 -19.71 -5.17
CA ILE A 162 -6.59 -18.30 -5.36
C ILE A 162 -7.79 -17.53 -5.93
N ASN A 163 -8.17 -16.47 -5.23
CA ASN A 163 -9.08 -15.45 -5.73
C ASN A 163 -8.29 -14.43 -6.56
N LEU A 164 -8.31 -14.62 -7.88
CA LEU A 164 -7.62 -13.74 -8.81
C LEU A 164 -8.42 -12.44 -9.05
N LEU A 165 -7.81 -11.31 -8.72
CA LEU A 165 -8.35 -9.97 -8.87
C LEU A 165 -7.59 -9.18 -9.93
N GLN A 166 -8.31 -8.29 -10.62
CA GLN A 166 -7.77 -7.27 -11.52
C GLN A 166 -7.95 -5.88 -10.91
N LEU A 167 -7.27 -4.89 -11.49
CA LEU A 167 -7.29 -3.51 -10.99
C LEU A 167 -8.71 -2.93 -10.84
N ALA A 168 -9.60 -3.26 -11.78
CA ALA A 168 -10.99 -2.83 -11.76
C ALA A 168 -11.79 -3.36 -10.54
N ASP A 169 -11.47 -4.56 -10.04
CA ASP A 169 -12.16 -5.12 -8.87
C ASP A 169 -11.80 -4.31 -7.61
N LEU A 170 -10.53 -3.91 -7.50
CA LEU A 170 -10.06 -3.05 -6.42
C LEU A 170 -10.57 -1.62 -6.56
N GLU A 171 -10.62 -1.08 -7.77
CA GLU A 171 -11.16 0.25 -8.01
C GLU A 171 -12.63 0.32 -7.61
N GLN A 172 -13.43 -0.67 -8.01
CA GLN A 172 -14.81 -0.78 -7.58
C GLN A 172 -14.91 -0.86 -6.05
N ARG A 173 -14.12 -1.72 -5.40
CA ARG A 173 -14.08 -1.88 -3.94
C ARG A 173 -13.77 -0.57 -3.23
N TYR A 174 -12.72 0.14 -3.64
CA TYR A 174 -12.26 1.36 -2.97
C TYR A 174 -13.10 2.59 -3.32
N SER A 175 -13.76 2.63 -4.50
CA SER A 175 -14.65 3.71 -4.89
C SER A 175 -15.85 3.89 -3.95
N GLN A 176 -16.32 2.80 -3.34
CA GLN A 176 -17.39 2.84 -2.34
C GLN A 176 -17.01 3.72 -1.14
N GLY A 177 -15.73 3.70 -0.75
CA GLY A 177 -15.22 4.48 0.37
C GLY A 177 -15.34 5.99 0.16
N LEU A 178 -15.35 6.49 -1.08
CA LEU A 178 -15.53 7.91 -1.39
C LEU A 178 -16.90 8.46 -0.98
N THR A 179 -17.90 7.58 -0.80
CA THR A 179 -19.27 7.95 -0.41
C THR A 179 -19.59 7.62 1.06
N SER A 180 -18.60 7.17 1.82
CA SER A 180 -18.79 6.78 3.22
C SER A 180 -19.31 7.94 4.08
N THR A 181 -20.20 7.64 5.03
CA THR A 181 -20.57 8.63 6.05
C THR A 181 -19.40 8.94 6.98
N ASP A 182 -18.45 8.01 7.10
CA ASP A 182 -17.23 8.20 7.86
C ASP A 182 -16.23 9.07 7.09
N THR A 183 -15.90 10.21 7.70
CA THR A 183 -14.98 11.21 7.15
C THR A 183 -13.59 10.63 6.88
N THR A 184 -13.08 9.80 7.79
CA THR A 184 -11.76 9.16 7.70
C THR A 184 -11.73 8.22 6.50
N VAL A 185 -12.75 7.38 6.34
CA VAL A 185 -12.87 6.46 5.20
C VAL A 185 -12.91 7.23 3.89
N ARG A 186 -13.73 8.29 3.77
CA ARG A 186 -13.81 9.10 2.54
C ARG A 186 -12.46 9.67 2.13
N GLY A 187 -11.77 10.35 3.03
CA GLY A 187 -10.51 11.01 2.69
C GLY A 187 -9.36 10.03 2.45
N TRP A 188 -9.25 8.93 3.19
CA TRP A 188 -8.22 7.91 2.87
C TRP A 188 -8.49 7.23 1.52
N SER A 189 -9.76 7.05 1.16
CA SER A 189 -10.14 6.43 -0.12
C SER A 189 -9.66 7.23 -1.33
N THR A 190 -9.56 8.57 -1.23
CA THR A 190 -9.01 9.37 -2.33
C THR A 190 -7.57 8.99 -2.63
N GLY A 191 -6.74 8.87 -1.58
CA GLY A 191 -5.34 8.50 -1.71
C GLY A 191 -5.14 7.06 -2.15
N GLN A 192 -6.00 6.13 -1.75
CA GLN A 192 -5.93 4.73 -2.17
C GLN A 192 -6.25 4.58 -3.66
N LEU A 193 -7.33 5.19 -4.15
CA LEU A 193 -7.71 5.12 -5.57
C LEU A 193 -6.68 5.79 -6.48
N ALA A 194 -6.20 6.98 -6.09
CA ALA A 194 -5.13 7.69 -6.77
C ALA A 194 -3.86 6.84 -6.98
N LYS A 195 -3.46 6.06 -5.96
CA LYS A 195 -2.28 5.16 -6.03
C LYS A 195 -2.59 3.82 -6.67
N LEU A 196 -3.85 3.44 -6.77
CA LEU A 196 -4.28 2.20 -7.40
C LEU A 196 -4.09 2.28 -8.92
N ASP A 197 -4.60 3.32 -9.55
CA ASP A 197 -4.38 3.55 -10.98
C ASP A 197 -4.17 5.04 -11.23
N PRO A 198 -2.91 5.49 -11.45
CA PRO A 198 -2.64 6.89 -11.76
C PRO A 198 -3.17 7.29 -13.15
N TYR A 199 -3.74 6.34 -13.92
CA TYR A 199 -4.34 6.55 -15.23
C TYR A 199 -5.88 6.38 -15.27
N SER A 200 -6.51 6.18 -14.11
CA SER A 200 -7.97 6.03 -14.04
C SER A 200 -8.69 7.38 -14.09
N LYS A 201 -9.38 7.64 -15.20
CA LYS A 201 -10.29 8.79 -15.36
C LYS A 201 -11.48 8.72 -14.39
N PRO A 202 -12.18 7.58 -14.22
CA PRO A 202 -13.27 7.48 -13.24
C PRO A 202 -12.83 7.85 -11.82
N SER A 203 -11.67 7.37 -11.38
CA SER A 203 -11.12 7.71 -10.06
C SER A 203 -10.78 9.19 -9.94
N LEU A 204 -10.14 9.78 -10.96
CA LEU A 204 -9.83 11.21 -11.01
C LEU A 204 -11.09 12.07 -10.88
N GLU A 205 -12.12 11.78 -11.68
CA GLU A 205 -13.39 12.52 -11.66
C GLU A 205 -14.11 12.39 -10.31
N ALA A 206 -14.12 11.18 -9.74
CA ALA A 206 -14.73 10.94 -8.44
C ALA A 206 -13.99 11.67 -7.31
N ILE A 207 -12.65 11.68 -7.33
CA ILE A 207 -11.83 12.42 -6.37
C ILE A 207 -12.00 13.93 -6.53
N ALA A 208 -12.08 14.44 -7.76
CA ALA A 208 -12.25 15.88 -8.03
C ALA A 208 -13.55 16.43 -7.42
N LYS A 209 -14.64 15.65 -7.42
CA LYS A 209 -15.90 16.03 -6.76
C LYS A 209 -15.73 16.28 -5.25
N LEU A 210 -14.80 15.58 -4.60
CA LEU A 210 -14.53 15.72 -3.16
C LEU A 210 -13.75 16.99 -2.79
N LEU A 211 -13.33 17.82 -3.76
CA LEU A 211 -12.87 19.18 -3.48
C LEU A 211 -13.99 20.05 -2.86
N GLN A 212 -15.25 19.66 -3.06
CA GLN A 212 -16.43 20.31 -2.49
C GLN A 212 -17.03 19.51 -1.31
N ASP A 213 -16.32 18.52 -0.77
CA ASP A 213 -16.78 17.77 0.40
C ASP A 213 -16.98 18.72 1.59
N LYS A 214 -18.01 18.48 2.41
CA LYS A 214 -18.31 19.32 3.59
C LYS A 214 -17.16 19.34 4.60
N GLU A 215 -16.41 18.26 4.71
CA GLU A 215 -15.31 18.09 5.66
C GLU A 215 -13.99 18.58 5.09
N ILE A 216 -13.36 19.53 5.78
CA ILE A 216 -12.09 20.12 5.34
C ILE A 216 -10.97 19.07 5.18
N TRP A 217 -10.97 18.05 6.05
CA TRP A 217 -10.00 16.96 5.98
C TRP A 217 -10.12 16.16 4.68
N VAL A 218 -11.34 15.92 4.20
CA VAL A 218 -11.57 15.23 2.93
C VAL A 218 -11.15 16.10 1.76
N ARG A 219 -11.48 17.40 1.76
CA ARG A 219 -11.04 18.34 0.71
C ARG A 219 -9.51 18.37 0.55
N ARG A 220 -8.78 18.43 1.67
CA ARG A 220 -7.30 18.40 1.68
C ARG A 220 -6.74 17.09 1.12
N ASN A 221 -7.34 15.95 1.44
CA ASN A 221 -6.96 14.65 0.88
C ASN A 221 -7.28 14.54 -0.61
N ALA A 222 -8.43 15.05 -1.05
CA ALA A 222 -8.81 15.10 -2.45
C ALA A 222 -7.82 15.93 -3.28
N ALA A 223 -7.49 17.15 -2.80
CA ALA A 223 -6.49 18.00 -3.45
C ALA A 223 -5.13 17.29 -3.59
N GLY A 224 -4.60 16.73 -2.49
CA GLY A 224 -3.33 16.00 -2.54
C GLY A 224 -3.36 14.74 -3.42
N ALA A 225 -4.48 14.03 -3.47
CA ALA A 225 -4.64 12.84 -4.32
C ALA A 225 -4.63 13.19 -5.81
N LEU A 226 -5.22 14.33 -6.22
CA LEU A 226 -5.23 14.76 -7.63
C LEU A 226 -3.82 14.99 -8.19
N ALA A 227 -2.84 15.36 -7.35
CA ALA A 227 -1.46 15.52 -7.78
C ALA A 227 -0.82 14.23 -8.32
N THR A 228 -1.32 13.05 -7.91
CA THR A 228 -0.76 11.75 -8.31
C THR A 228 -1.03 11.39 -9.78
N PHE A 229 -2.11 11.91 -10.35
CA PHE A 229 -2.46 11.75 -11.76
C PHE A 229 -1.57 12.61 -12.68
N GLY A 230 -0.78 13.54 -12.11
CA GLY A 230 0.11 14.43 -12.84
C GLY A 230 -0.64 15.19 -13.93
N LYS A 231 -0.11 15.16 -15.16
CA LYS A 231 -0.66 15.92 -16.29
C LYS A 231 -2.11 15.53 -16.63
N GLN A 232 -2.52 14.29 -16.35
CA GLN A 232 -3.88 13.86 -16.64
C GLN A 232 -4.94 14.56 -15.77
N ALA A 233 -4.55 15.20 -14.66
CA ALA A 233 -5.43 16.01 -13.84
C ALA A 233 -5.61 17.46 -14.33
N GLU A 234 -5.10 17.82 -15.52
CA GLU A 234 -5.39 19.10 -16.16
C GLU A 234 -6.90 19.45 -16.21
N PRO A 235 -7.84 18.52 -16.51
CA PRO A 235 -9.27 18.80 -16.47
C PRO A 235 -9.80 19.18 -15.07
N ALA A 236 -9.09 18.86 -14.00
CA ALA A 236 -9.45 19.22 -12.63
C ALA A 236 -8.93 20.61 -12.20
N LEU A 237 -8.10 21.28 -13.02
CA LEU A 237 -7.54 22.61 -12.70
C LEU A 237 -8.60 23.68 -12.42
N PRO A 238 -9.72 23.78 -13.17
CA PRO A 238 -10.78 24.74 -12.84
C PRO A 238 -11.35 24.49 -11.43
N ALA A 239 -11.71 23.24 -11.10
CA ALA A 239 -12.25 22.89 -9.79
C ALA A 239 -11.24 23.14 -8.65
N LEU A 240 -9.94 22.90 -8.89
CA LEU A 240 -8.87 23.24 -7.95
C LEU A 240 -8.77 24.75 -7.73
N ARG A 241 -8.82 25.56 -8.81
CA ARG A 241 -8.75 27.02 -8.72
C ARG A 241 -9.98 27.59 -8.00
N ASP A 242 -11.16 27.05 -8.26
CA ASP A 242 -12.38 27.44 -7.54
C ASP A 242 -12.27 27.11 -6.03
N ALA A 243 -11.67 25.97 -5.69
CA ALA A 243 -11.45 25.55 -4.31
C ALA A 243 -10.39 26.39 -3.54
N LEU A 244 -9.65 27.29 -4.19
CA LEU A 244 -8.79 28.27 -3.52
C LEU A 244 -9.60 29.30 -2.72
N ASN A 245 -10.89 29.48 -3.04
CA ASN A 245 -11.82 30.34 -2.30
C ASN A 245 -12.27 29.71 -0.98
N THR A 246 -11.30 29.32 -0.16
CA THR A 246 -11.46 28.70 1.16
C THR A 246 -10.74 29.54 2.20
N ASN A 247 -11.24 29.59 3.43
CA ASN A 247 -10.54 30.22 4.57
C ASN A 247 -9.49 29.30 5.20
N ASP A 248 -9.27 28.11 4.63
CA ASP A 248 -8.34 27.12 5.16
C ASP A 248 -6.96 27.22 4.48
N GLU A 249 -5.98 27.78 5.19
CA GLU A 249 -4.62 28.03 4.66
C GLU A 249 -3.90 26.75 4.21
N GLN A 250 -4.11 25.63 4.92
CA GLN A 250 -3.47 24.35 4.56
C GLN A 250 -4.06 23.79 3.27
N LEU A 251 -5.37 23.92 3.06
CA LEU A 251 -6.02 23.55 1.80
C LEU A 251 -5.55 24.44 0.66
N GLN A 252 -5.47 25.77 0.86
CA GLN A 252 -4.92 26.69 -0.14
C GLN A 252 -3.50 26.27 -0.56
N THR A 253 -2.62 26.04 0.42
CA THR A 253 -1.23 25.60 0.18
C THR A 253 -1.22 24.29 -0.60
N ARG A 254 -2.01 23.30 -0.18
CA ARG A 254 -2.09 21.99 -0.85
C ARG A 254 -2.58 22.11 -2.29
N ILE A 255 -3.58 22.94 -2.54
CA ILE A 255 -4.13 23.18 -3.88
C ILE A 255 -3.06 23.83 -4.78
N GLN A 256 -2.36 24.86 -4.27
CA GLN A 256 -1.29 25.52 -5.02
C GLN A 256 -0.16 24.55 -5.39
N GLU A 257 0.28 23.71 -4.45
CA GLU A 257 1.24 22.63 -4.71
C GLU A 257 0.73 21.65 -5.77
N THR A 258 -0.55 21.27 -5.67
CA THR A 258 -1.20 20.33 -6.60
C THR A 258 -1.25 20.89 -8.01
N ILE A 259 -1.71 22.13 -8.17
CA ILE A 259 -1.75 22.85 -9.46
C ILE A 259 -0.34 22.89 -10.07
N LYS A 260 0.65 23.30 -9.29
CA LYS A 260 2.06 23.36 -9.73
C LYS A 260 2.58 21.98 -10.17
N THR A 261 2.24 20.92 -9.45
CA THR A 261 2.61 19.55 -9.83
C THR A 261 1.95 19.13 -11.14
N ILE A 262 0.67 19.42 -11.33
CA ILE A 262 -0.08 19.09 -12.57
C ILE A 262 0.51 19.86 -13.76
N GLU A 263 0.69 21.17 -13.65
CA GLU A 263 1.18 22.04 -14.72
C GLU A 263 2.63 21.73 -15.13
N LYS A 264 3.45 21.20 -14.20
CA LYS A 264 4.84 20.81 -14.46
C LYS A 264 5.02 19.33 -14.79
N ALA A 265 3.97 18.53 -14.71
CA ALA A 265 4.08 17.10 -14.94
C ALA A 265 4.42 16.83 -16.42
N PRO A 266 5.36 15.90 -16.69
CA PRO A 266 5.65 15.50 -18.06
C PRO A 266 4.43 14.82 -18.68
N ASP A 267 4.33 14.87 -20.01
CA ASP A 267 3.41 14.01 -20.72
C ASP A 267 3.84 12.54 -20.56
N ARG A 268 2.88 11.69 -20.20
CA ARG A 268 3.04 10.23 -20.00
C ARG A 268 2.08 9.43 -20.86
N SER A 269 1.62 10.00 -21.97
CA SER A 269 0.68 9.38 -22.91
C SER A 269 1.15 8.02 -23.45
N THR A 270 2.47 7.84 -23.61
CA THR A 270 3.06 6.57 -24.05
C THR A 270 2.98 5.51 -22.96
N GLU A 271 3.36 5.85 -21.73
CA GLU A 271 3.27 4.97 -20.57
C GLU A 271 1.82 4.61 -20.25
N GLU A 272 0.90 5.57 -20.35
CA GLU A 272 -0.54 5.33 -20.21
C GLU A 272 -1.03 4.30 -21.25
N LYS A 273 -0.65 4.47 -22.53
CA LYS A 273 -1.06 3.55 -23.59
C LYS A 273 -0.55 2.14 -23.31
N GLN A 274 0.71 1.99 -22.91
CA GLN A 274 1.29 0.69 -22.55
C GLN A 274 0.61 0.09 -21.31
N HIS A 275 0.29 0.92 -20.31
CA HIS A 275 -0.44 0.52 -19.12
C HIS A 275 -1.82 -0.05 -19.48
N ARG A 276 -2.60 0.68 -20.30
CA ARG A 276 -3.93 0.24 -20.76
C ARG A 276 -3.87 -1.06 -21.57
N GLN A 277 -2.90 -1.20 -22.47
CA GLN A 277 -2.70 -2.45 -23.22
C GLN A 277 -2.40 -3.65 -22.29
N THR A 278 -1.66 -3.41 -21.21
CA THR A 278 -1.36 -4.47 -20.22
C THR A 278 -2.58 -4.79 -19.38
N LEU A 279 -3.41 -3.80 -19.01
CA LEU A 279 -4.70 -4.02 -18.36
C LEU A 279 -5.63 -4.90 -19.20
N ASP A 280 -5.73 -4.64 -20.50
CA ASP A 280 -6.57 -5.41 -21.40
C ASP A 280 -6.13 -6.89 -21.44
N LYS A 281 -4.82 -7.14 -21.54
CA LYS A 281 -4.24 -8.48 -21.49
C LYS A 281 -4.52 -9.18 -20.15
N ILE A 282 -4.33 -8.47 -19.03
CA ILE A 282 -4.65 -8.99 -17.69
C ILE A 282 -6.13 -9.34 -17.61
N SER A 283 -7.03 -8.49 -18.10
CA SER A 283 -8.47 -8.75 -18.03
C SER A 283 -8.87 -9.97 -18.87
N GLN A 284 -8.26 -10.15 -20.05
CA GLN A 284 -8.45 -11.34 -20.87
C GLN A 284 -7.95 -12.61 -20.17
N PHE A 285 -6.77 -12.56 -19.55
CA PHE A 285 -6.23 -13.66 -18.75
C PHE A 285 -7.13 -14.00 -17.56
N CYS A 286 -7.53 -13.02 -16.73
CA CYS A 286 -8.41 -13.28 -15.59
C CYS A 286 -9.76 -13.88 -16.02
N LYS A 287 -10.29 -13.50 -17.19
CA LYS A 287 -11.51 -14.10 -17.75
C LYS A 287 -11.31 -15.54 -18.20
N SER A 288 -10.14 -15.92 -18.71
CA SER A 288 -9.88 -17.31 -19.09
C SER A 288 -9.79 -18.22 -17.87
N GLN A 289 -9.24 -17.73 -16.75
CA GLN A 289 -9.12 -18.49 -15.50
C GLN A 289 -10.46 -18.76 -14.79
N LYS A 290 -11.54 -18.05 -15.12
CA LYS A 290 -12.88 -18.26 -14.53
C LYS A 290 -13.74 -19.26 -15.30
N LYS A 291 -13.27 -19.75 -16.45
CA LYS A 291 -14.03 -20.65 -17.34
C LYS A 291 -13.75 -22.14 -17.09
N ASP A 292 -12.80 -22.45 -16.21
CA ASP A 292 -12.44 -23.78 -15.75
C ASP A 292 -12.92 -23.99 -14.31
#